data_AF-A0AAW1YFN9-F1
#
_entry.id   AF-A0AAW1YFN9-F1
#
_cell.length_a   1.000
_cell.length_b   1.000
_cell.length_c   1.000
_cell.angle_alpha   90.00
_cell.angle_beta   90.00
_cell.angle_gamma   90.00
#
_symmetry.space_group_name_H-M   'P 1'
#
loop_
_entity.id
_entity.type
_entity.pdbx_description
1 polymer ?
#
loop_
_entity_poly.entity_id
_entity_poly.type
_entity_poly.pdbx_seq_one_letter_code
_entity_poly.pdbx_strand_id
1 'polypeptide(L)'
;MATKNMLMMILVLISTILAVRAHDREDTDSVRLAARDAITLTVSEISNTQKFINTIPRLKTVETSPNEAALVSCVVGLIDSLSNAHSVLQRMRHLNQATIPLIDSDVDSLKKAVVSRIASFNNVCQLGLKDVDRTIVVMLNRKLEDVMLLANSVINHVSQVKLN
;
A
#
# COMPACT_ATOMS: atom_id res chain seq x y z
N MET A 1 -29.44 51.12 -18.75
CA MET A 1 -28.17 50.96 -18.00
C MET A 1 -28.20 49.79 -17.01
N ALA A 2 -29.28 49.58 -16.25
CA ALA A 2 -29.36 48.52 -15.23
C ALA A 2 -29.16 47.07 -15.73
N THR A 3 -29.67 46.74 -16.92
CA THR A 3 -29.58 45.39 -17.50
C THR A 3 -28.16 44.98 -17.90
N LYS A 4 -27.33 45.94 -18.32
CA LYS A 4 -25.93 45.69 -18.72
C LYS A 4 -25.05 45.37 -17.50
N ASN A 5 -25.26 46.08 -16.37
CA ASN A 5 -24.57 45.81 -15.11
C ASN A 5 -24.98 44.46 -14.51
N MET A 6 -26.26 44.09 -14.62
CA MET A 6 -26.76 42.80 -14.12
C MET A 6 -26.17 41.62 -14.90
N LEU A 7 -26.05 41.74 -16.24
CA LEU A 7 -25.44 40.71 -17.07
C LEU A 7 -23.93 40.53 -16.77
N MET A 8 -23.23 41.63 -16.50
CA MET A 8 -21.80 41.61 -16.18
C MET A 8 -21.54 40.97 -14.81
N MET A 9 -22.39 41.24 -13.81
CA MET A 9 -22.33 40.57 -12.49
C MET A 9 -22.55 39.06 -12.59
N ILE A 10 -23.49 38.61 -13.43
CA ILE A 10 -23.74 37.19 -13.67
C ILE A 10 -22.53 36.51 -14.32
N LEU A 11 -21.90 37.15 -15.31
CA LEU A 11 -20.70 36.62 -15.97
C LEU A 11 -19.52 36.48 -15.00
N VAL A 12 -19.32 37.44 -14.10
CA VAL A 12 -18.27 37.39 -13.07
C VAL A 12 -18.55 36.29 -12.03
N LEU A 13 -19.81 36.10 -11.65
CA LEU A 13 -20.19 35.00 -10.75
C LEU A 13 -19.98 33.63 -11.41
N ILE A 14 -20.34 33.47 -12.67
CA ILE A 14 -20.14 32.21 -13.39
C ILE A 14 -18.64 31.92 -13.56
N SER A 15 -17.82 32.92 -13.91
CA SER A 15 -16.38 32.72 -14.09
C SER A 15 -15.67 32.38 -12.78
N THR A 16 -16.04 32.99 -11.67
CA THR A 16 -15.50 32.66 -10.33
C THR A 16 -15.92 31.27 -9.89
N ILE A 17 -17.19 30.86 -10.08
CA ILE A 17 -17.64 29.49 -9.79
C ILE A 17 -16.90 28.46 -10.65
N LEU A 18 -16.68 28.75 -11.94
CA LEU A 18 -15.93 27.87 -12.84
C LEU A 18 -14.45 27.77 -12.44
N ALA A 19 -13.82 28.87 -12.05
CA ALA A 19 -12.43 28.89 -11.60
C ALA A 19 -12.23 28.11 -10.29
N VAL A 20 -13.14 28.29 -9.31
CA VAL A 20 -13.11 27.52 -8.05
C VAL A 20 -13.28 26.02 -8.32
N ARG A 21 -14.24 25.63 -9.17
CA ARG A 21 -14.44 24.22 -9.54
C ARG A 21 -13.27 23.61 -10.31
N ALA A 22 -12.55 24.41 -11.10
CA ALA A 22 -11.35 23.95 -11.79
C ALA A 22 -10.21 23.69 -10.80
N HIS A 23 -10.04 24.59 -9.83
CA HIS A 23 -9.04 24.43 -8.77
C HIS A 23 -9.32 23.23 -7.86
N ASP A 24 -10.57 23.05 -7.41
CA ASP A 24 -10.97 21.89 -6.59
C ASP A 24 -10.75 20.56 -7.32
N ARG A 25 -10.95 20.53 -8.64
CA ARG A 25 -10.68 19.34 -9.47
C ARG A 25 -9.19 19.03 -9.56
N GLU A 26 -8.36 20.04 -9.78
CA GLU A 26 -6.90 19.88 -9.87
C GLU A 26 -6.31 19.34 -8.55
N ASP A 27 -6.75 19.88 -7.41
CA ASP A 27 -6.33 19.40 -6.09
C ASP A 27 -6.80 17.95 -5.84
N THR A 28 -8.05 17.62 -6.19
CA THR A 28 -8.59 16.25 -6.05
C THR A 28 -7.84 15.25 -6.94
N ASP A 29 -7.53 15.63 -8.17
CA ASP A 29 -6.84 14.76 -9.12
C ASP A 29 -5.37 14.55 -8.73
N SER A 30 -4.71 15.58 -8.17
CA SER A 30 -3.33 15.46 -7.65
C SER A 30 -3.23 14.49 -6.47
N VAL A 31 -4.16 14.54 -5.52
CA VAL A 31 -4.18 13.65 -4.36
C VAL A 31 -4.48 12.20 -4.78
N ARG A 32 -5.42 12.00 -5.72
CA ARG A 32 -5.70 10.68 -6.29
C ARG A 32 -4.52 10.11 -7.06
N LEU A 33 -3.77 10.94 -7.79
CA LEU A 33 -2.57 10.52 -8.49
C LEU A 33 -1.49 10.07 -7.48
N ALA A 34 -1.22 10.87 -6.46
CA ALA A 34 -0.25 10.52 -5.42
C ALA A 34 -0.62 9.19 -4.70
N ALA A 35 -1.91 8.98 -4.41
CA ALA A 35 -2.38 7.72 -3.84
C ALA A 35 -2.18 6.53 -4.79
N ARG A 36 -2.43 6.70 -6.10
CA ARG A 36 -2.19 5.66 -7.11
C ARG A 36 -0.72 5.32 -7.28
N ASP A 37 0.15 6.32 -7.21
CA ASP A 37 1.61 6.12 -7.29
C ASP A 37 2.10 5.37 -6.06
N ALA A 38 1.66 5.77 -4.86
CA ALA A 38 1.95 5.05 -3.62
C ALA A 38 1.49 3.58 -3.68
N ILE A 39 0.27 3.32 -4.18
CA ILE A 39 -0.25 1.96 -4.37
C ILE A 39 0.64 1.18 -5.34
N THR A 40 1.01 1.78 -6.47
CA THR A 40 1.82 1.12 -7.51
C THR A 40 3.22 0.76 -7.00
N LEU A 41 3.87 1.68 -6.29
CA LEU A 41 5.16 1.44 -5.65
C LEU A 41 5.08 0.32 -4.61
N THR A 42 4.02 0.32 -3.78
CA THR A 42 3.82 -0.72 -2.76
C THR A 42 3.58 -2.10 -3.38
N VAL A 43 2.77 -2.18 -4.44
CA VAL A 43 2.54 -3.43 -5.20
C VAL A 43 3.84 -3.98 -5.78
N SER A 44 4.68 -3.10 -6.34
CA SER A 44 5.99 -3.47 -6.85
C SER A 44 6.89 -4.03 -5.75
N GLU A 45 6.98 -3.36 -4.60
CA GLU A 45 7.85 -3.81 -3.50
C GLU A 45 7.36 -5.11 -2.86
N ILE A 46 6.03 -5.29 -2.74
CA ILE A 46 5.45 -6.57 -2.31
C ILE A 46 5.87 -7.69 -3.27
N SER A 47 5.75 -7.47 -4.58
CA SER A 47 6.13 -8.46 -5.60
C SER A 47 7.62 -8.81 -5.53
N ASN A 48 8.49 -7.81 -5.33
CA ASN A 48 9.92 -8.01 -5.16
C ASN A 48 10.26 -8.76 -3.87
N THR A 49 9.56 -8.45 -2.78
CA THR A 49 9.72 -9.11 -1.49
C THR A 49 9.28 -10.56 -1.54
N GLN A 50 8.15 -10.86 -2.19
CA GLN A 50 7.70 -12.23 -2.41
C GLN A 50 8.72 -13.05 -3.23
N LYS A 51 9.28 -12.47 -4.30
CA LYS A 51 10.34 -13.12 -5.08
C LYS A 51 11.54 -13.45 -4.20
N PHE A 52 11.99 -12.51 -3.37
CA PHE A 52 13.10 -12.73 -2.45
C PHE A 52 12.79 -13.84 -1.44
N ILE A 53 11.62 -13.81 -0.79
CA ILE A 53 11.18 -14.83 0.17
C ILE A 53 11.17 -16.23 -0.47
N ASN A 54 10.68 -16.34 -1.70
CA ASN A 54 10.64 -17.61 -2.45
C ASN A 54 12.04 -18.18 -2.78
N THR A 55 13.11 -17.38 -2.71
CA THR A 55 14.48 -17.89 -2.86
C THR A 55 15.04 -18.48 -1.57
N ILE A 56 14.54 -18.10 -0.40
CA ILE A 56 15.12 -18.49 0.90
C ILE A 56 15.16 -20.01 1.06
N PRO A 57 14.09 -20.79 0.80
CA PRO A 57 14.13 -22.24 0.94
C PRO A 57 15.14 -22.94 0.02
N ARG A 58 15.58 -22.27 -1.06
CA ARG A 58 16.48 -22.82 -2.08
C ARG A 58 17.95 -22.47 -1.84
N LEU A 59 18.25 -21.78 -0.75
CA LEU A 59 19.61 -21.45 -0.39
C LEU A 59 20.31 -22.69 0.14
N LYS A 60 21.56 -22.91 -0.28
CA LYS A 60 22.38 -24.04 0.20
C LYS A 60 22.54 -24.07 1.73
N THR A 61 22.46 -22.90 2.38
CA THR A 61 22.49 -22.77 3.85
C THR A 61 21.24 -23.34 4.53
N VAL A 62 20.16 -23.58 3.78
CA VAL A 62 18.87 -24.08 4.26
C VAL A 62 18.72 -25.60 4.08
N GLU A 63 19.34 -26.19 3.07
CA GLU A 63 19.12 -27.60 2.66
C GLU A 63 19.38 -28.62 3.77
N THR A 64 20.07 -28.23 4.85
CA THR A 64 20.37 -29.09 6.01
C THR A 64 19.78 -28.57 7.32
N SER A 65 18.84 -27.62 7.28
CA SER A 65 18.30 -27.00 8.49
C SER A 65 17.43 -27.98 9.29
N PRO A 66 17.71 -28.21 10.58
CA PRO A 66 16.85 -29.02 11.46
C PRO A 66 15.47 -28.37 11.70
N ASN A 67 15.29 -27.10 11.29
CA ASN A 67 14.08 -26.31 11.49
C ASN A 67 13.27 -26.12 10.20
N GLU A 68 13.36 -27.05 9.24
CA GLU A 68 12.67 -26.97 7.94
C GLU A 68 11.18 -26.63 8.06
N ALA A 69 10.45 -27.28 8.98
CA ALA A 69 9.03 -27.01 9.19
C ALA A 69 8.75 -25.55 9.63
N ALA A 70 9.58 -25.00 10.52
CA ALA A 70 9.47 -23.61 10.96
C ALA A 70 9.83 -22.63 9.83
N LEU A 71 10.81 -22.97 9.01
CA LEU A 71 11.16 -22.19 7.84
C LEU A 71 10.04 -22.16 6.81
N VAL A 72 9.47 -23.32 6.48
CA VAL A 72 8.32 -23.42 5.56
C VAL A 72 7.15 -22.61 6.11
N SER A 73 6.83 -22.73 7.39
CA SER A 73 5.77 -21.95 8.04
C SER A 73 6.03 -20.43 7.97
N CYS A 74 7.26 -19.99 8.22
CA CYS A 74 7.66 -18.59 8.07
C CYS A 74 7.45 -18.10 6.63
N VAL A 75 8.00 -18.83 5.65
CA VAL A 75 7.96 -18.45 4.23
C VAL A 75 6.51 -18.39 3.73
N VAL A 76 5.73 -19.44 3.96
CA VAL A 76 4.31 -19.50 3.56
C VAL A 76 3.52 -18.37 4.23
N GLY A 77 3.70 -18.18 5.54
CA GLY A 77 3.00 -17.14 6.30
C GLY A 77 3.29 -15.71 5.82
N LEU A 78 4.56 -15.43 5.48
CA LEU A 78 4.94 -14.15 4.89
C LEU A 78 4.37 -13.98 3.48
N ILE A 79 4.45 -15.01 2.63
CA ILE A 79 3.87 -14.97 1.27
C ILE A 79 2.36 -14.74 1.31
N ASP A 80 1.64 -15.41 2.20
CA ASP A 80 0.19 -15.25 2.38
C ASP A 80 -0.14 -13.83 2.85
N SER A 81 0.63 -13.29 3.79
CA SER A 81 0.44 -11.93 4.30
C SER A 81 0.63 -10.89 3.19
N LEU A 82 1.71 -11.05 2.41
CA LEU A 82 2.03 -10.20 1.27
C LEU A 82 0.99 -10.33 0.14
N SER A 83 0.48 -11.54 -0.12
CA SER A 83 -0.56 -11.78 -1.12
C SER A 83 -1.88 -11.12 -0.73
N ASN A 84 -2.24 -11.18 0.55
CA ASN A 84 -3.41 -10.47 1.08
C ASN A 84 -3.25 -8.95 0.94
N ALA A 85 -2.09 -8.40 1.30
CA ALA A 85 -1.79 -6.98 1.12
C ALA A 85 -1.86 -6.56 -0.36
N HIS A 86 -1.30 -7.37 -1.26
CA HIS A 86 -1.36 -7.14 -2.70
C HIS A 86 -2.81 -7.10 -3.22
N SER A 87 -3.64 -8.07 -2.81
CA SER A 87 -5.07 -8.10 -3.18
C SER A 87 -5.83 -6.85 -2.70
N VAL A 88 -5.56 -6.40 -1.46
CA VAL A 88 -6.15 -5.17 -0.92
C VAL A 88 -5.75 -3.95 -1.75
N LEU A 89 -4.46 -3.81 -2.05
CA LEU A 89 -3.94 -2.71 -2.86
C LEU A 89 -4.53 -2.68 -4.27
N GLN A 90 -4.76 -3.85 -4.88
CA GLN A 90 -5.41 -3.93 -6.18
C GLN A 90 -6.85 -3.41 -6.14
N ARG A 91 -7.61 -3.68 -5.08
CA ARG A 91 -8.96 -3.13 -4.89
C ARG A 91 -8.94 -1.61 -4.71
N MET A 92 -7.98 -1.12 -3.91
CA MET A 92 -7.82 0.32 -3.68
C MET A 92 -7.42 1.09 -4.95
N ARG A 93 -6.76 0.46 -5.93
CA ARG A 93 -6.18 1.15 -7.11
C ARG A 93 -7.14 2.05 -7.87
N HIS A 94 -8.43 1.71 -7.90
CA HIS A 94 -9.40 2.43 -8.74
C HIS A 94 -9.73 3.83 -8.21
N LEU A 95 -9.74 4.04 -6.89
CA LEU A 95 -9.99 5.33 -6.21
C LEU A 95 -11.09 6.18 -6.89
N ASN A 96 -12.26 5.57 -7.10
CA ASN A 96 -13.41 6.18 -7.77
C ASN A 96 -14.63 6.23 -6.82
N GLN A 97 -15.71 6.92 -7.22
CA GLN A 97 -16.90 7.07 -6.37
C GLN A 97 -17.52 5.73 -5.92
N ALA A 98 -17.38 4.66 -6.70
CA ALA A 98 -17.91 3.35 -6.34
C ALA A 98 -17.05 2.62 -5.29
N THR A 99 -15.76 2.95 -5.19
CA THR A 99 -14.78 2.29 -4.31
C THR A 99 -14.49 3.07 -3.03
N ILE A 100 -14.67 4.40 -3.04
CA ILE A 100 -14.51 5.27 -1.86
C ILE A 100 -15.30 4.79 -0.63
N PRO A 101 -16.57 4.33 -0.74
CA PRO A 101 -17.31 3.85 0.44
C PRO A 101 -16.68 2.63 1.13
N LEU A 102 -15.88 1.84 0.41
CA LEU A 102 -15.24 0.62 0.91
C LEU A 102 -13.81 0.88 1.42
N ILE A 103 -13.31 2.10 1.26
CA ILE A 103 -11.89 2.42 1.40
C ILE A 103 -11.38 2.27 2.84
N ASP A 104 -12.22 2.57 3.83
CA ASP A 104 -11.89 2.38 5.25
C ASP A 104 -11.66 0.90 5.58
N SER A 105 -12.52 0.03 5.03
CA SER A 105 -12.41 -1.44 5.19
C SER A 105 -11.14 -1.97 4.53
N ASP A 106 -10.81 -1.47 3.34
CA ASP A 106 -9.57 -1.82 2.67
C ASP A 106 -8.35 -1.30 3.45
N VAL A 107 -8.39 -0.07 4.01
CA VAL A 107 -7.31 0.49 4.85
C VAL A 107 -7.07 -0.38 6.08
N ASP A 108 -8.14 -0.78 6.77
CA ASP A 108 -8.03 -1.68 7.92
C ASP A 108 -7.52 -3.07 7.52
N SER A 109 -7.93 -3.57 6.35
CA SER A 109 -7.43 -4.83 5.80
C SER A 109 -5.94 -4.75 5.48
N LEU A 110 -5.46 -3.63 4.92
CA LEU A 110 -4.05 -3.40 4.63
C LEU A 110 -3.23 -3.32 5.93
N LYS A 111 -3.72 -2.58 6.94
CA LYS A 111 -3.09 -2.54 8.28
C LYS A 111 -2.99 -3.93 8.90
N LYS A 112 -4.06 -4.73 8.84
CA LYS A 112 -4.04 -6.10 9.38
C LYS A 112 -3.05 -7.00 8.63
N ALA A 113 -3.01 -6.91 7.30
CA ALA A 113 -2.14 -7.72 6.46
C ALA A 113 -0.65 -7.39 6.66
N VAL A 114 -0.31 -6.11 6.79
CA VAL A 114 1.08 -5.65 6.80
C VAL A 114 1.59 -5.38 8.22
N VAL A 115 0.84 -4.68 9.06
CA VAL A 115 1.32 -4.28 10.40
C VAL A 115 1.15 -5.39 11.43
N SER A 116 0.00 -6.06 11.45
CA SER A 116 -0.27 -7.09 12.47
C SER A 116 0.31 -8.45 12.09
N ARG A 117 0.07 -8.92 10.86
CA ARG A 117 0.49 -10.26 10.44
C ARG A 117 1.99 -10.39 10.24
N ILE A 118 2.65 -9.46 9.54
CA ILE A 118 4.11 -9.55 9.34
C ILE A 118 4.84 -9.50 10.68
N ALA A 119 4.43 -8.64 11.60
CA ALA A 119 4.99 -8.59 12.95
C ALA A 119 4.82 -9.91 13.71
N SER A 120 3.67 -10.57 13.57
CA SER A 120 3.41 -11.87 14.22
C SER A 120 4.32 -13.00 13.73
N PHE A 121 4.79 -12.93 12.48
CA PHE A 121 5.69 -13.93 11.92
C PHE A 121 7.13 -13.80 12.39
N ASN A 122 7.50 -12.70 13.06
CA ASN A 122 8.86 -12.50 13.58
C ASN A 122 9.32 -13.69 14.45
N ASN A 123 8.47 -14.20 15.33
CA ASN A 123 8.85 -15.32 16.22
C ASN A 123 9.04 -16.64 15.48
N VAL A 124 8.13 -16.99 14.55
CA VAL A 124 8.22 -18.22 13.75
C VAL A 124 9.41 -18.14 12.79
N CYS A 125 9.62 -16.97 12.19
CA CYS A 125 10.74 -16.70 11.30
C CYS A 125 12.08 -16.70 12.02
N GLN A 126 12.17 -16.25 13.28
CA GLN A 126 13.41 -16.36 14.05
C GLN A 126 13.84 -17.82 14.24
N LEU A 127 12.89 -18.73 14.47
CA LEU A 127 13.17 -20.16 14.58
C LEU A 127 13.54 -20.76 13.21
N GLY A 128 12.75 -20.45 12.18
CA GLY A 128 12.97 -20.98 10.83
C GLY A 128 14.24 -20.48 10.15
N LEU A 129 14.67 -19.25 10.47
CA LEU A 129 15.83 -18.59 9.85
C LEU A 129 17.10 -18.68 10.71
N LYS A 130 17.09 -19.44 11.81
CA LYS A 130 18.21 -19.52 12.76
C LYS A 130 19.54 -19.88 12.10
N ASP A 131 19.51 -20.81 11.15
CA ASP A 131 20.68 -21.35 10.46
C ASP A 131 20.90 -20.72 9.06
N VAL A 132 20.08 -19.72 8.70
CA VAL A 132 20.20 -18.97 7.46
C VAL A 132 21.29 -17.89 7.60
N ASP A 133 22.01 -17.62 6.51
CA ASP A 133 23.00 -16.54 6.48
C ASP A 133 22.40 -15.22 7.02
N ARG A 134 23.09 -14.62 7.99
CA ARG A 134 22.63 -13.40 8.67
C ARG A 134 22.32 -12.26 7.69
N THR A 135 23.04 -12.18 6.57
CA THR A 135 22.81 -11.20 5.51
C THR A 135 21.42 -11.37 4.90
N ILE A 136 20.99 -12.60 4.65
CA ILE A 136 19.66 -12.91 4.10
C ILE A 136 18.57 -12.53 5.11
N VAL A 137 18.78 -12.80 6.40
CA VAL A 137 17.85 -12.40 7.47
C VAL A 137 17.73 -10.88 7.57
N VAL A 138 18.86 -10.15 7.50
CA VAL A 138 18.87 -8.69 7.48
C VAL A 138 18.16 -8.13 6.25
N MET A 139 18.42 -8.71 5.07
CA MET A 139 17.74 -8.31 3.83
C MET A 139 16.23 -8.58 3.90
N LEU A 140 15.81 -9.71 4.48
CA LEU A 140 14.39 -10.01 4.70
C LEU A 140 13.75 -8.93 5.58
N ASN A 141 14.33 -8.66 6.74
CA ASN A 141 13.80 -7.67 7.67
C ASN A 141 13.67 -6.28 7.03
N ARG A 142 14.71 -5.85 6.30
CA ARG A 142 14.69 -4.58 5.58
C ARG A 142 13.57 -4.52 4.54
N LYS A 143 13.39 -5.60 3.77
CA LYS A 143 12.30 -5.67 2.77
C LYS A 143 10.91 -5.64 3.40
N LEU A 144 10.73 -6.33 4.52
CA LEU A 144 9.47 -6.30 5.26
C LEU A 144 9.20 -4.90 5.84
N GLU A 145 10.24 -4.21 6.33
CA GLU A 145 10.15 -2.82 6.80
C GLU A 145 9.81 -1.86 5.66
N ASP A 146 10.44 -2.00 4.49
CA ASP A 146 10.13 -1.20 3.29
C ASP A 146 8.65 -1.38 2.88
N VAL A 147 8.12 -2.60 2.90
CA VAL A 147 6.69 -2.88 2.66
C VAL A 147 5.81 -2.20 3.71
N MET A 148 6.19 -2.23 5.00
CA MET A 148 5.44 -1.58 6.07
C MET A 148 5.39 -0.05 5.89
N LEU A 149 6.53 0.56 5.56
CA LEU A 149 6.62 2.01 5.32
C LEU A 149 5.78 2.42 4.10
N LEU A 150 5.87 1.68 3.00
CA LEU A 150 5.10 1.94 1.79
C LEU A 150 3.60 1.74 2.01
N ALA A 151 3.19 0.69 2.73
CA ALA A 151 1.79 0.48 3.10
C ALA A 151 1.23 1.61 3.97
N ASN A 152 2.02 2.12 4.93
CA ASN A 152 1.64 3.30 5.71
C ASN A 152 1.51 4.55 4.85
N SER A 153 2.39 4.73 3.87
CA SER A 153 2.27 5.80 2.88
C SER A 153 0.95 5.69 2.10
N VAL A 154 0.58 4.50 1.62
CA VAL A 154 -0.71 4.26 0.96
C VAL A 154 -1.88 4.63 1.88
N ILE A 155 -1.87 4.16 3.12
CA ILE A 155 -2.92 4.46 4.11
C ILE A 155 -3.12 5.97 4.26
N ASN A 156 -2.02 6.72 4.36
CA ASN A 156 -2.07 8.17 4.53
C ASN A 156 -2.64 8.87 3.28
N HIS A 157 -2.13 8.56 2.09
CA HIS A 157 -2.60 9.20 0.84
C HIS A 157 -4.05 8.84 0.54
N VAL A 158 -4.43 7.58 0.72
CA VAL A 158 -5.80 7.10 0.49
C VAL A 158 -6.78 7.76 1.48
N SER A 159 -6.37 8.00 2.71
CA SER A 159 -7.21 8.70 3.70
C SER A 159 -7.43 10.18 3.31
N GLN A 160 -6.47 10.82 2.64
CA GLN A 160 -6.62 12.20 2.15
C GLN A 160 -7.58 12.29 0.96
N VAL A 161 -7.66 11.25 0.12
CA VAL A 161 -8.65 11.18 -0.98
C VAL A 161 -10.10 11.26 -0.47
N LYS A 162 -10.36 10.91 0.80
CA LYS A 162 -11.69 10.97 1.43
C LYS A 162 -12.04 12.36 1.98
N LEU A 163 -11.03 13.17 2.29
CA LEU A 163 -11.20 14.49 2.91
C LEU A 163 -11.48 15.60 1.87
N ASN A 164 -11.33 15.28 0.58
CA ASN A 164 -11.64 16.12 -0.57
C ASN A 164 -12.85 15.57 -1.34
#